data_AF-A0AAN0M758-F1
#
_entry.id   AF-A0AAN0M758-F1
#
_cell.length_a   1.000
_cell.length_b   1.000
_cell.length_c   1.000
_cell.angle_alpha   90.00
_cell.angle_beta   90.00
_cell.angle_gamma   90.00
#
_symmetry.space_group_name_H-M   'P 1'
#
loop_
_entity.id
_entity.type
_entity.pdbx_description
1 polymer ?
#
loop_
_entity_poly.entity_id
_entity_poly.type
_entity_poly.pdbx_seq_one_letter_code
_entity_poly.pdbx_strand_id
1 'polypeptide(L)'
;MNQAELILLIVKIWGGIGALVAVAFLTFGMDRLDEDARGAYVFRPLLVPGILLIWPLVLWRWYILADGKDEWSDRYRPRRTSHQWFALIMPIAIVVIIVAGLSVRQTWPADIAPVQLSEAPE
;
A
#
# COMPACT_ATOMS: atom_id res chain seq x y z
N MET A 1 24.20 -8.69 -7.10
CA MET A 1 22.73 -8.68 -7.16
C MET A 1 22.30 -7.88 -8.38
N ASN A 2 21.44 -8.46 -9.21
CA ASN A 2 20.80 -7.72 -10.29
C ASN A 2 19.63 -6.87 -9.75
N GLN A 3 19.09 -5.96 -10.57
CA GLN A 3 18.00 -5.07 -10.15
C GLN A 3 16.72 -5.83 -9.74
N ALA A 4 16.39 -6.91 -10.46
CA ALA A 4 15.21 -7.72 -10.16
C ALA A 4 15.32 -8.44 -8.80
N GLU A 5 16.49 -8.98 -8.49
CA GLU A 5 16.81 -9.60 -7.20
C GLU A 5 16.69 -8.60 -6.06
N LEU A 6 17.18 -7.37 -6.26
CA LEU A 6 17.08 -6.30 -5.26
C LEU A 6 15.61 -5.93 -4.99
N ILE A 7 14.82 -5.73 -6.05
CA ILE A 7 13.38 -5.42 -5.92
C ILE A 7 12.66 -6.55 -5.19
N LEU A 8 12.89 -7.80 -5.59
CA LEU A 8 12.28 -8.96 -4.96
C LEU A 8 12.67 -9.09 -3.48
N LEU A 9 13.93 -8.83 -3.14
CA LEU A 9 14.40 -8.84 -1.76
C LEU A 9 13.69 -7.78 -0.93
N ILE A 10 13.59 -6.54 -1.43
CA ILE A 10 12.89 -5.45 -0.74
C ILE A 10 11.41 -5.80 -0.53
N VAL A 11 10.73 -6.31 -1.56
CA VAL A 11 9.32 -6.72 -1.46
C VAL A 11 9.13 -7.85 -0.45
N LYS A 12 10.03 -8.85 -0.43
CA LYS A 12 10.00 -9.94 0.55
C LYS A 12 10.18 -9.44 1.97
N ILE A 13 11.14 -8.54 2.21
CA ILE A 13 11.38 -7.96 3.53
C ILE A 13 10.17 -7.11 3.96
N TRP A 14 9.68 -6.25 3.07
CA TRP A 14 8.52 -5.39 3.34
C TRP A 14 7.27 -6.20 3.69
N GLY A 15 6.94 -7.19 2.86
CA GLY A 15 5.82 -8.09 3.09
C GLY A 15 6.00 -8.96 4.34
N GLY A 16 7.22 -9.43 4.61
CA GLY A 16 7.53 -10.19 5.83
C GLY A 16 7.29 -9.38 7.11
N ILE A 17 7.74 -8.13 7.15
CA ILE A 17 7.46 -7.21 8.26
C ILE A 17 5.96 -6.95 8.37
N GLY A 18 5.30 -6.67 7.23
CA GLY A 18 3.86 -6.48 7.19
C GLY A 18 3.08 -7.70 7.72
N ALA A 19 3.56 -8.92 7.47
CA ALA A 19 2.94 -10.15 7.95
C ALA A 19 3.03 -10.26 9.48
N LEU A 20 4.21 -9.96 10.06
CA LEU A 20 4.39 -9.92 11.50
C LEU A 20 3.47 -8.87 12.15
N VAL A 21 3.37 -7.69 11.54
CA VAL A 21 2.46 -6.64 12.00
C VAL A 21 1.01 -7.07 11.88
N ALA A 22 0.60 -7.71 10.78
CA ALA A 22 -0.76 -8.20 10.58
C ALA A 22 -1.16 -9.19 11.67
N VAL A 23 -0.28 -10.14 12.00
CA VAL A 23 -0.52 -11.09 13.10
C VAL A 23 -0.72 -10.33 14.40
N ALA A 24 0.24 -9.47 14.80
CA ALA A 24 0.16 -8.73 16.06
C ALA A 24 -1.08 -7.81 16.14
N PHE A 25 -1.41 -7.13 15.04
CA PHE A 25 -2.53 -6.21 14.98
C PHE A 25 -3.87 -6.95 15.03
N LEU A 26 -4.02 -8.06 14.31
CA LEU A 26 -5.27 -8.81 14.27
C LEU A 26 -5.53 -9.60 15.56
N THR A 27 -4.49 -9.98 16.30
CA THR A 27 -4.63 -10.68 17.59
C THR A 27 -4.79 -9.73 18.78
N PHE A 28 -4.11 -8.58 18.79
CA PHE A 28 -4.08 -7.69 19.97
C PHE A 28 -4.62 -6.28 19.72
N GLY A 29 -4.41 -5.75 18.51
CA GLY A 29 -4.74 -4.36 18.20
C GLY A 29 -6.22 -4.13 17.93
N MET A 30 -6.83 -5.01 17.14
CA MET A 30 -8.19 -4.82 16.64
C MET A 30 -9.25 -4.81 17.75
N ASP A 31 -9.16 -5.73 18.71
CA ASP A 31 -10.11 -5.80 19.84
C ASP A 31 -10.03 -4.56 20.76
N ARG A 32 -8.93 -3.80 20.72
CA ARG A 32 -8.75 -2.55 21.46
C ARG A 32 -9.26 -1.31 20.72
N LEU A 33 -9.33 -1.37 19.40
CA LEU A 33 -9.64 -0.22 18.56
C LEU A 33 -11.10 -0.12 18.20
N ASP A 34 -11.76 -1.27 18.05
CA ASP A 34 -13.14 -1.32 17.62
C ASP A 34 -13.91 -2.31 18.51
N GLU A 35 -14.75 -1.73 19.35
CA GLU A 35 -15.55 -2.47 20.30
C GLU A 35 -16.66 -3.29 19.59
N ASP A 36 -17.06 -2.86 18.38
CA ASP A 36 -18.01 -3.53 17.47
C ASP A 36 -17.31 -4.60 16.61
N ALA A 37 -15.98 -4.60 16.49
CA ALA A 37 -15.23 -5.68 15.85
C ALA A 37 -15.20 -6.98 16.69
N ARG A 38 -15.75 -6.94 17.91
CA ARG A 38 -15.95 -8.11 18.77
C ARG A 38 -17.10 -8.96 18.20
N GLY A 39 -16.76 -10.08 17.55
CA GLY A 39 -17.71 -11.01 16.93
C GLY A 39 -17.54 -11.16 15.41
N ALA A 40 -16.90 -10.21 14.74
CA ALA A 40 -16.67 -10.20 13.29
C ALA A 40 -15.39 -10.96 12.87
N TYR A 41 -15.17 -12.16 13.41
CA TYR A 41 -13.91 -12.90 13.23
C TYR A 41 -13.62 -13.31 11.77
N VAL A 42 -14.67 -13.51 10.97
CA VAL A 42 -14.56 -13.92 9.56
C VAL A 42 -13.97 -12.82 8.67
N PHE A 43 -14.14 -11.54 9.03
CA PHE A 43 -13.65 -10.41 8.23
C PHE A 43 -12.20 -10.06 8.51
N ARG A 44 -11.63 -10.54 9.63
CA ARG A 44 -10.26 -10.23 10.06
C ARG A 44 -9.19 -10.62 9.02
N PRO A 45 -9.26 -11.80 8.37
CA PRO A 45 -8.30 -12.17 7.33
C PRO A 45 -8.36 -11.27 6.10
N LEU A 46 -9.51 -10.66 5.78
CA LEU A 46 -9.64 -9.76 4.63
C LEU A 46 -8.82 -8.46 4.79
N LEU A 47 -8.44 -8.11 6.03
CA LEU A 47 -7.59 -6.97 6.32
C LEU A 47 -6.11 -7.24 6.07
N VAL A 48 -5.68 -8.52 6.07
CA VAL A 48 -4.29 -8.93 5.88
C VAL A 48 -3.62 -8.30 4.64
N PRO A 49 -4.20 -8.35 3.42
CA PRO A 49 -3.58 -7.73 2.25
C PRO A 49 -3.39 -6.21 2.41
N GLY A 50 -4.35 -5.53 3.04
CA GLY A 50 -4.23 -4.10 3.35
C GLY A 50 -3.10 -3.84 4.35
N ILE A 51 -3.06 -4.60 5.45
CA ILE A 51 -2.02 -4.45 6.47
C ILE A 51 -0.63 -4.72 5.87
N LEU A 52 -0.47 -5.78 5.06
CA LEU A 52 0.81 -6.09 4.40
C LEU A 52 1.35 -4.91 3.59
N LEU A 53 0.47 -4.19 2.88
CA LEU A 53 0.87 -3.11 2.00
C LEU A 53 1.20 -1.83 2.78
N ILE A 54 0.35 -1.45 3.74
CA ILE A 54 0.40 -0.16 4.44
C ILE A 54 0.66 -0.28 5.95
N TRP A 55 1.37 -1.33 6.39
CA TRP A 55 1.65 -1.61 7.80
C TRP A 55 2.25 -0.44 8.60
N PRO A 56 3.11 0.46 8.05
CA PRO A 56 3.64 1.57 8.85
C PRO A 56 2.54 2.54 9.29
N LEU A 57 1.56 2.78 8.41
CA LEU A 57 0.40 3.62 8.71
C LEU A 57 -0.51 2.93 9.72
N VAL A 58 -0.68 1.61 9.61
CA VAL A 58 -1.44 0.81 10.59
C VAL A 58 -0.79 0.90 11.98
N LEU A 59 0.53 0.73 12.10
CA LEU A 59 1.25 0.86 13.37
C LEU A 59 1.15 2.27 13.95
N TRP A 60 1.35 3.30 13.13
CA TRP A 60 1.23 4.68 13.58
C TRP A 60 -0.18 4.94 14.12
N ARG A 61 -1.22 4.60 13.33
CA ARG A 61 -2.60 4.80 13.75
C ARG A 61 -2.94 4.01 15.01
N TRP A 62 -2.45 2.77 15.10
CA TRP A 62 -2.61 1.93 16.30
C TRP A 62 -1.97 2.58 17.52
N TYR A 63 -0.76 3.12 17.39
CA TYR A 63 -0.06 3.82 18.47
C TYR A 63 -0.81 5.07 18.95
N ILE A 64 -1.31 5.92 18.05
CA ILE A 64 -2.08 7.11 18.42
C ILE A 64 -3.35 6.72 19.19
N LEU A 65 -4.10 5.75 18.67
CA LEU A 65 -5.38 5.36 19.25
C LEU A 65 -5.20 4.64 20.59
N ALA A 66 -4.11 3.89 20.75
CA ALA A 66 -3.76 3.26 22.02
C ALA A 66 -3.40 4.29 23.11
N ASP A 67 -2.94 5.48 22.75
CA ASP A 67 -2.57 6.56 23.67
C ASP A 67 -3.79 7.34 24.21
N GLY A 68 -5.00 7.05 23.73
CA GLY A 68 -6.26 7.63 24.23
C GLY A 68 -6.41 9.14 23.99
N LYS A 69 -5.50 9.75 23.21
CA LYS A 69 -5.48 11.19 22.89
C LYS A 69 -6.55 11.62 21.87
N ASP A 70 -7.44 10.72 21.48
CA ASP A 70 -8.47 11.00 20.48
C ASP A 70 -9.63 11.75 21.16
N GLU A 71 -9.51 13.07 21.21
CA GLU A 71 -10.55 13.95 21.74
C GLU A 71 -11.79 13.90 20.82
N TRP A 72 -12.91 13.39 21.34
CA TRP A 72 -14.15 13.17 20.57
C TRP A 72 -14.67 14.44 19.88
N SER A 73 -14.32 15.60 20.42
CA SER A 73 -14.64 16.95 19.95
C SER A 73 -13.97 17.34 18.62
N ASP A 74 -12.81 16.77 18.28
CA ASP A 74 -12.06 17.11 17.06
C ASP A 74 -12.46 16.25 15.85
N ARG A 75 -13.24 15.19 16.05
CA ARG A 75 -13.63 14.22 15.01
C ARG A 75 -14.46 14.84 13.87
N TYR A 76 -15.15 15.95 14.13
CA TYR A 76 -15.99 16.67 13.16
C TYR A 76 -15.39 18.01 12.69
N ARG A 77 -14.14 18.34 13.04
CA ARG A 77 -13.51 19.56 12.53
C ARG A 77 -12.87 19.27 11.17
N PRO A 78 -13.41 19.82 10.06
CA PRO A 78 -12.78 19.61 8.76
C PRO A 78 -11.39 20.26 8.76
N ARG A 79 -10.35 19.44 8.62
CA ARG A 79 -8.94 19.86 8.50
C ARG A 79 -8.69 20.57 7.17
N ARG A 80 -9.24 21.77 7.00
CA ARG A 80 -9.19 22.57 5.76
C ARG A 80 -7.83 23.18 5.46
N THR A 81 -6.90 23.16 6.41
CA THR A 81 -5.63 23.89 6.33
C THR A 81 -4.68 23.38 5.24
N SER A 82 -4.77 22.10 4.86
CA SER A 82 -3.87 21.50 3.86
C SER A 82 -4.51 21.32 2.49
N HIS A 83 -5.82 21.59 2.35
CA HIS A 83 -6.55 21.32 1.10
C HIS A 83 -5.96 22.08 -0.10
N GLN A 84 -5.52 23.33 0.09
CA GLN A 84 -4.92 24.14 -0.97
C GLN A 84 -3.60 23.55 -1.48
N TRP A 85 -2.78 22.98 -0.59
CA TRP A 85 -1.55 22.30 -0.97
C TRP A 85 -1.82 21.05 -1.78
N PHE A 86 -2.78 20.20 -1.36
CA PHE A 86 -3.16 19.01 -2.11
C PHE A 86 -3.79 19.35 -3.47
N ALA A 87 -4.59 20.41 -3.55
CA ALA A 87 -5.19 20.89 -4.78
C ALA A 87 -4.14 21.31 -5.83
N LEU A 88 -2.99 21.82 -5.40
CA LEU A 88 -1.89 22.21 -6.29
C LEU A 88 -0.95 21.03 -6.58
N ILE A 89 -0.62 20.22 -5.58
CA ILE A 89 0.31 19.09 -5.73
C ILE A 89 -0.27 18.02 -6.67
N MET A 90 -1.55 17.68 -6.55
CA MET A 90 -2.17 16.61 -7.35
C MET A 90 -2.03 16.81 -8.88
N PRO A 91 -2.43 17.95 -9.49
CA PRO A 91 -2.29 18.12 -10.93
C PRO A 91 -0.82 18.15 -11.37
N ILE A 92 0.08 18.75 -10.57
CA ILE A 92 1.51 18.76 -10.86
C ILE A 92 2.06 17.33 -10.85
N ALA A 93 1.73 16.56 -9.82
CA ALA A 93 2.16 15.17 -9.69
C ALA A 93 1.64 14.31 -10.85
N ILE A 94 0.37 14.48 -11.26
CA ILE A 94 -0.20 13.77 -12.42
C ILE A 94 0.61 14.06 -13.69
N VAL A 95 0.88 15.34 -13.99
CA VAL A 95 1.65 15.72 -15.17
C VAL A 95 3.06 15.14 -15.10
N VAL A 96 3.73 15.24 -13.96
CA VAL A 96 5.08 14.70 -13.75
C VAL A 96 5.11 13.19 -13.96
N ILE A 97 4.13 12.45 -13.41
CA ILE A 97 4.03 10.99 -13.56
C ILE A 97 3.83 10.62 -15.03
N ILE A 98 2.95 11.32 -15.75
CA ILE A 98 2.71 11.08 -17.18
C ILE A 98 3.99 11.31 -17.98
N VAL A 99 4.66 12.46 -17.77
CA VAL A 99 5.90 12.80 -18.48
C VAL A 99 7.00 11.79 -18.17
N ALA A 100 7.18 11.41 -16.90
CA ALA A 100 8.15 10.41 -16.50
C ALA A 100 7.85 9.04 -17.12
N GLY A 101 6.58 8.61 -17.10
CA GLY A 101 6.15 7.34 -17.69
C GLY A 101 6.36 7.28 -19.21
N LEU A 102 6.09 8.39 -19.92
CA LEU A 102 6.37 8.50 -21.35
C LEU A 102 7.87 8.54 -21.65
N SER A 103 8.67 9.15 -20.77
CA SER A 103 10.14 9.26 -20.94
C SER A 103 10.86 7.94 -20.71
N VAL A 104 10.37 7.11 -19.77
CA VAL A 104 10.93 5.80 -19.44
C VAL A 104 10.22 4.67 -20.20
N ARG A 105 9.36 5.02 -21.17
CA ARG A 105 8.57 4.05 -21.93
C ARG A 105 9.49 2.98 -22.51
N GLN A 106 9.24 1.73 -22.13
CA GLN A 106 9.91 0.57 -22.71
C GLN A 106 9.59 0.54 -24.21
N THR A 107 10.59 0.87 -25.03
CA THR A 107 10.52 0.70 -26.48
C THR A 107 10.74 -0.78 -26.77
N TRP A 108 9.70 -1.44 -27.30
CA TRP A 108 9.83 -2.80 -27.79
C TRP A 108 10.94 -2.83 -28.86
N PRO A 109 11.93 -3.75 -28.79
CA PRO A 109 13.01 -3.76 -29.76
C PRO A 109 12.45 -4.17 -31.13
N ALA A 110 12.64 -3.30 -32.13
CA ALA A 110 12.09 -3.48 -33.47
C ALA A 110 12.85 -4.54 -34.29
N ASP A 111 13.99 -4.98 -33.76
CA ASP A 111 14.95 -5.91 -34.35
C ASP A 111 14.78 -7.35 -33.84
N ILE A 112 13.79 -7.63 -32.98
CA ILE A 112 13.49 -9.01 -32.56
C ILE A 112 12.90 -9.76 -33.76
N ALA A 113 13.71 -10.64 -34.36
CA ALA A 113 13.23 -11.59 -35.34
C ALA A 113 12.12 -12.46 -34.68
N PRO A 114 10.94 -12.57 -35.29
CA PRO A 114 9.86 -13.40 -34.74
C PRO A 114 10.35 -14.85 -34.67
N VAL A 115 10.43 -15.40 -33.46
CA VAL A 115 10.74 -16.81 -33.21
C VAL A 115 9.41 -17.55 -33.12
N GLN A 116 9.23 -18.57 -33.96
CA GLN A 116 8.08 -19.44 -33.91
C GLN A 116 8.18 -20.34 -32.65
N LEU A 117 7.27 -20.14 -31.70
CA LEU A 117 7.26 -20.87 -30.41
C LEU A 117 6.52 -22.22 -30.48
N SER A 118 5.81 -22.49 -31.58
CA SER A 118 4.99 -23.68 -31.79
C SER A 118 5.11 -24.17 -33.22
N GLU A 119 5.32 -25.47 -33.39
CA GLU A 119 5.33 -26.11 -34.72
C GLU A 119 4.00 -25.85 -35.45
N ALA A 120 4.06 -25.63 -36.77
CA ALA A 120 2.88 -25.39 -37.57
C ALA A 120 1.98 -26.66 -37.52
N PRO A 121 0.67 -26.52 -37.26
CA PRO A 121 -0.24 -27.66 -37.36
C PRO A 121 -0.26 -28.18 -38.80
N GLU A 122 -0.12 -29.51 -38.96
CA GLU A 122 -0.22 -30.22 -40.25
C GLU A 122 -1.60 -30.04 -40.92
#